data_AF-A0A248YHP5-F1
#
_entry.id   AF-A0A248YHP5-F1
#
_cell.length_a   1.000
_cell.length_b   1.000
_cell.length_c   1.000
_cell.angle_alpha   90.00
_cell.angle_beta   90.00
_cell.angle_gamma   90.00
#
_symmetry.space_group_name_H-M   'P 1'
#
loop_
_entity.id
_entity.type
_entity.pdbx_description
1 polymer ?
#
loop_
_entity_poly.entity_id
_entity_poly.type
_entity_poly.pdbx_seq_one_letter_code
_entity_poly.pdbx_strand_id
1 'polypeptide(L)'
;MKTVLSLVLPDMPRAAAIWIVLLLLGLAAMVALVVQPARSRRAEAADEPVPLDDEQQDLLRYADEVAVAADRAAATARQAREAWSAAQDEVESAWQAYRAAEKALEPVRAAAALPAPCTPQTPAEYADRERYLHRAVIAAHWRGELSVSRLTDALAHRAGWDPRLHPFDQERHLLQVIRDDLLAGHQAAAERERAAWQQAERSAEAARSLRAEAARATARATRPARGGDLMAELLATAAPEPTAGTPSGPVGAPSGPAGTSRPAAGRLRAARAG
;
A
#
# COMPACT_ATOMS: atom_id res chain seq x y z
N MET A 1 -9.89 12.31 52.76
CA MET A 1 -10.89 12.28 51.66
C MET A 1 -11.10 13.72 51.18
N LYS A 2 -10.98 13.97 49.86
CA LYS A 2 -10.85 15.28 49.17
C LYS A 2 -9.41 15.82 49.12
N THR A 3 -8.61 15.37 48.14
CA THR A 3 -7.49 16.12 47.47
C THR A 3 -6.63 15.22 46.58
N VAL A 4 -7.24 14.46 45.67
CA VAL A 4 -6.46 13.79 44.59
C VAL A 4 -7.21 13.70 43.25
N LEU A 5 -8.53 13.83 43.25
CA LEU A 5 -9.34 13.88 42.02
C LEU A 5 -9.34 15.25 41.32
N SER A 6 -8.82 16.31 41.94
CA SER A 6 -8.93 17.69 41.42
C SER A 6 -7.76 18.12 40.53
N LEU A 7 -6.71 17.30 40.39
CA LEU A 7 -5.51 17.66 39.61
C LEU A 7 -5.41 16.96 38.24
N VAL A 8 -6.31 16.04 37.91
CA VAL A 8 -6.28 15.30 36.62
C VAL A 8 -7.42 15.73 35.67
N LEU A 9 -8.31 16.62 36.11
CA LEU A 9 -9.45 17.08 35.31
C LEU A 9 -9.25 18.34 34.41
N PRO A 10 -8.17 19.15 34.49
CA PRO A 10 -8.09 20.35 33.64
C PRO A 10 -7.47 20.11 32.25
N ASP A 11 -6.90 18.95 31.95
CA ASP A 11 -6.28 18.68 30.63
C ASP A 11 -7.23 18.06 29.59
N MET A 12 -8.33 17.43 30.03
CA MET A 12 -9.36 16.91 29.13
C MET A 12 -10.17 17.97 28.35
N PRO A 13 -10.54 19.16 28.90
CA PRO A 13 -11.29 20.16 28.14
C PRO A 13 -10.46 20.80 27.03
N ARG A 14 -9.12 20.75 27.10
CA ARG A 14 -8.24 21.36 26.09
C ARG A 14 -8.20 20.54 24.80
N ALA A 15 -8.13 19.22 24.91
CA ALA A 15 -8.25 18.31 23.77
C ALA A 15 -9.65 18.40 23.12
N ALA A 16 -10.71 18.48 23.93
CA ALA A 16 -12.07 18.65 23.44
C ALA A 16 -12.27 20.00 22.71
N ALA A 17 -11.66 21.09 23.21
CA ALA A 17 -11.71 22.39 22.56
C ALA A 17 -11.05 22.38 21.16
N ILE A 18 -9.90 21.70 21.01
CA ILE A 18 -9.24 21.55 19.70
C ILE A 18 -10.16 20.81 18.72
N TRP A 19 -10.81 19.72 19.15
CA TRP A 19 -11.76 18.99 18.32
C TRP A 19 -12.97 19.83 17.91
N ILE A 20 -13.53 20.62 18.81
CA ILE A 20 -14.67 21.50 18.50
C ILE A 20 -14.27 22.57 17.48
N VAL A 21 -13.09 23.17 17.63
CA VAL A 21 -12.57 24.16 16.67
C VAL A 21 -12.37 23.52 15.29
N LEU A 22 -11.78 22.32 15.24
CA LEU A 22 -11.60 21.59 13.98
C LEU A 22 -12.94 21.22 13.32
N LEU A 23 -13.93 20.80 14.10
CA LEU A 23 -15.27 20.50 13.61
C LEU A 23 -15.98 21.74 13.07
N LEU A 24 -15.89 22.87 13.77
CA LEU A 24 -16.45 24.14 13.31
C LEU A 24 -15.76 24.65 12.04
N LEU A 25 -14.44 24.50 11.94
CA LEU A 25 -13.68 24.87 10.76
C LEU A 25 -14.03 23.98 9.56
N GLY A 26 -14.18 22.66 9.80
CA GLY A 26 -14.64 21.71 8.79
C GLY A 26 -16.07 22.00 8.32
N LEU A 27 -16.98 22.30 9.24
CA LEU A 27 -18.35 22.68 8.92
C LEU A 27 -18.39 24.00 8.13
N ALA A 28 -17.60 25.01 8.52
CA ALA A 28 -17.51 26.27 7.79
C ALA A 28 -16.94 26.10 6.38
N ALA A 29 -15.91 25.26 6.21
CA ALA A 29 -15.36 24.92 4.91
C ALA A 29 -16.39 24.18 4.03
N MET A 30 -17.17 23.27 4.62
CA MET A 30 -18.23 22.54 3.92
C MET A 30 -19.37 23.47 3.49
N VAL A 31 -19.81 24.39 4.36
CA VAL A 31 -20.79 25.43 4.02
C VAL A 31 -20.25 26.36 2.94
N ALA A 32 -18.97 26.76 3.00
CA ALA A 32 -18.34 27.57 1.97
C ALA A 32 -18.32 26.86 0.60
N LEU A 33 -18.01 25.56 0.57
CA LEU A 33 -18.02 24.71 -0.62
C LEU A 33 -19.42 24.51 -1.20
N VAL A 34 -20.46 24.48 -0.37
CA VAL A 34 -21.87 24.35 -0.81
C VAL A 34 -22.47 25.69 -1.26
N VAL A 35 -21.96 26.82 -0.76
CA VAL A 35 -22.41 28.17 -1.14
C VAL A 35 -21.62 28.74 -2.33
N GLN A 36 -20.36 28.33 -2.54
CA GLN A 36 -19.55 28.67 -3.71
C GLN A 36 -20.12 28.29 -5.10
N PRO A 37 -20.93 27.22 -5.30
CA PRO A 37 -21.47 26.86 -6.62
C PRO A 37 -22.50 27.89 -7.12
N ALA A 38 -23.11 28.67 -6.21
CA ALA A 38 -24.13 29.64 -6.53
C ALA A 38 -23.57 31.03 -6.92
N ARG A 39 -22.35 31.36 -6.46
CA ARG A 39 -21.66 32.62 -6.84
C ARG A 39 -20.87 32.48 -8.14
N SER A 40 -20.40 31.28 -8.47
CA SER A 40 -19.78 30.97 -9.76
C SER A 40 -20.81 30.95 -10.91
N ARG A 41 -22.01 30.39 -10.68
CA ARG A 41 -23.12 30.39 -11.67
C ARG A 41 -23.73 31.76 -11.98
N ARG A 42 -23.55 32.78 -11.12
CA ARG A 42 -24.15 34.11 -11.34
C ARG A 42 -23.30 35.04 -12.21
N ALA A 43 -22.05 34.65 -12.50
CA ALA A 43 -21.19 35.33 -13.45
C ALA A 43 -21.37 34.81 -14.90
N GLU A 44 -22.17 33.77 -15.09
CA GLU A 44 -22.33 33.03 -16.35
C GLU A 44 -23.63 33.39 -17.11
N ALA A 45 -24.32 34.45 -16.69
CA ALA A 45 -25.64 34.82 -17.21
C ALA A 45 -25.59 35.83 -18.38
N ALA A 46 -24.51 35.88 -19.15
CA ALA A 46 -24.40 36.77 -20.32
C ALA A 46 -23.41 36.27 -21.40
N ASP A 47 -23.23 34.96 -21.56
CA ASP A 47 -22.54 34.43 -22.74
C ASP A 47 -23.51 33.52 -23.51
N GLU A 48 -23.82 33.93 -24.73
CA GLU A 48 -24.48 33.12 -25.72
C GLU A 48 -23.57 31.90 -25.99
N PRO A 49 -24.07 30.64 -25.91
CA PRO A 49 -23.23 29.47 -26.07
C PRO A 49 -22.67 29.45 -27.50
N VAL A 50 -21.42 29.87 -27.64
CA VAL A 50 -20.66 29.68 -28.89
C VAL A 50 -20.62 28.18 -29.13
N PRO A 51 -21.09 27.69 -30.30
CA PRO A 51 -21.07 26.26 -30.58
C PRO A 51 -19.64 25.75 -30.48
N LEU A 52 -19.42 24.81 -29.56
CA LEU A 52 -18.15 24.11 -29.41
C LEU A 52 -17.80 23.46 -30.75
N ASP A 53 -16.55 23.59 -31.18
CA ASP A 53 -16.08 22.82 -32.33
C ASP A 53 -16.12 21.31 -32.01
N ASP A 54 -16.20 20.47 -33.04
CA ASP A 54 -16.27 19.01 -32.87
C ASP A 54 -15.05 18.46 -32.10
N GLU A 55 -13.88 19.10 -32.22
CA GLU A 55 -12.64 18.71 -31.53
C GLU A 55 -12.73 18.99 -30.00
N GLN A 56 -13.33 20.10 -29.59
CA GLN A 56 -13.60 20.46 -28.20
C GLN A 56 -14.61 19.50 -27.58
N GLN A 57 -15.64 19.10 -28.32
CA GLN A 57 -16.61 18.10 -27.84
C GLN A 57 -15.96 16.73 -27.65
N ASP A 58 -15.09 16.31 -28.57
CA ASP A 58 -14.33 15.07 -28.43
C ASP A 58 -13.31 15.13 -27.28
N LEU A 59 -12.67 16.28 -27.04
CA LEU A 59 -11.79 16.49 -25.89
C LEU A 59 -12.55 16.42 -24.55
N LEU A 60 -13.77 16.96 -24.48
CA LEU A 60 -14.63 16.83 -23.30
C LEU A 60 -15.03 15.37 -23.06
N ARG A 61 -15.44 14.65 -24.11
CA ARG A 61 -15.75 13.21 -24.01
C ARG A 61 -14.55 12.41 -23.51
N TYR A 62 -13.37 12.65 -24.07
CA TYR A 62 -12.13 12.02 -23.61
C TYR A 62 -11.83 12.37 -22.15
N ALA A 63 -11.99 13.63 -21.74
CA ALA A 63 -11.78 14.03 -20.35
C ALA A 63 -12.72 13.29 -19.38
N ASP A 64 -13.99 13.12 -19.75
CA ASP A 64 -14.98 12.36 -18.98
C ASP A 64 -14.62 10.88 -18.90
N GLU A 65 -14.21 10.26 -20.01
CA GLU A 65 -13.76 8.87 -20.04
C GLU A 65 -12.56 8.63 -19.11
N VAL A 66 -11.56 9.52 -19.16
CA VAL A 66 -10.38 9.45 -18.30
C VAL A 66 -10.74 9.72 -16.84
N ALA A 67 -11.70 10.61 -16.56
CA ALA A 67 -12.20 10.85 -15.21
C ALA A 67 -12.85 9.59 -14.61
N VAL A 68 -13.71 8.90 -15.38
CA VAL A 68 -14.31 7.63 -14.96
C VAL A 68 -13.23 6.56 -14.73
N ALA A 69 -12.21 6.49 -15.59
CA ALA A 69 -11.07 5.58 -15.40
C ALA A 69 -10.28 5.93 -14.11
N ALA A 70 -10.08 7.21 -13.83
CA ALA A 70 -9.41 7.68 -12.63
C ALA A 70 -10.18 7.32 -11.35
N ASP A 71 -11.51 7.41 -11.38
CA ASP A 71 -12.38 7.03 -10.25
C ASP A 71 -12.36 5.52 -9.99
N ARG A 72 -12.38 4.71 -11.06
CA ARG A 72 -12.21 3.25 -10.95
C ARG A 72 -10.86 2.89 -10.36
N ALA A 73 -9.77 3.50 -10.86
CA ALA A 73 -8.43 3.28 -10.32
C ALA A 73 -8.31 3.72 -8.86
N ALA A 74 -8.99 4.81 -8.47
CA ALA A 74 -9.06 5.24 -7.09
C ALA A 74 -9.76 4.22 -6.18
N ALA A 75 -10.84 3.58 -6.65
CA ALA A 75 -11.51 2.50 -5.93
C ALA A 75 -10.59 1.29 -5.77
N THR A 76 -9.90 0.87 -6.84
CA THR A 76 -8.91 -0.21 -6.78
C THR A 76 -7.77 0.11 -5.80
N ALA A 77 -7.27 1.34 -5.78
CA ALA A 77 -6.24 1.77 -4.84
C ALA A 77 -6.70 1.66 -3.36
N ARG A 78 -7.97 2.01 -3.07
CA ARG A 78 -8.55 1.83 -1.73
C ARG A 78 -8.64 0.35 -1.34
N GLN A 79 -9.17 -0.49 -2.22
CA GLN A 79 -9.26 -1.93 -1.97
C GLN A 79 -7.88 -2.57 -1.76
N ALA A 80 -6.89 -2.18 -2.57
CA ALA A 80 -5.52 -2.67 -2.40
C ALA A 80 -4.91 -2.21 -1.07
N ARG A 81 -5.26 -1.00 -0.60
CA ARG A 81 -4.84 -0.50 0.71
C ARG A 81 -5.45 -1.29 1.86
N GLU A 82 -6.75 -1.59 1.78
CA GLU A 82 -7.45 -2.44 2.74
C GLU A 82 -6.84 -3.85 2.79
N ALA A 83 -6.55 -4.44 1.62
CA ALA A 83 -5.90 -5.73 1.53
C ALA A 83 -4.49 -5.73 2.15
N TRP A 84 -3.73 -4.64 1.97
CA TRP A 84 -2.43 -4.49 2.62
C TRP A 84 -2.57 -4.39 4.15
N SER A 85 -3.53 -3.60 4.66
CA SER A 85 -3.78 -3.53 6.11
C SER A 85 -4.18 -4.89 6.69
N ALA A 86 -5.03 -5.65 6.02
CA ALA A 86 -5.37 -7.02 6.44
C ALA A 86 -4.14 -7.95 6.47
N ALA A 87 -3.23 -7.81 5.49
CA ALA A 87 -1.99 -8.58 5.48
C ALA A 87 -1.03 -8.17 6.61
N GLN A 88 -1.03 -6.89 7.03
CA GLN A 88 -0.27 -6.44 8.20
C GLN A 88 -0.77 -7.06 9.49
N ASP A 89 -2.09 -7.08 9.68
CA ASP A 89 -2.71 -7.74 10.84
C ASP A 89 -2.37 -9.24 10.88
N GLU A 90 -2.37 -9.89 9.71
CA GLU A 90 -1.96 -11.29 9.57
C GLU A 90 -0.49 -11.51 9.99
N VAL A 91 0.44 -10.69 9.49
CA VAL A 91 1.87 -10.76 9.85
C VAL A 91 2.07 -10.58 11.35
N GLU A 92 1.42 -9.57 11.95
CA GLU A 92 1.53 -9.31 13.39
C GLU A 92 0.98 -10.49 14.20
N SER A 93 -0.19 -11.03 13.82
CA SER A 93 -0.76 -12.20 14.49
C SER A 93 0.15 -13.43 14.42
N ALA A 94 0.77 -13.68 13.26
CA ALA A 94 1.72 -14.78 13.07
C ALA A 94 3.01 -14.57 13.89
N TRP A 95 3.49 -13.33 13.97
CA TRP A 95 4.63 -12.99 14.81
C TRP A 95 4.34 -13.23 16.29
N GLN A 96 3.18 -12.81 16.78
CA GLN A 96 2.78 -13.04 18.18
C GLN A 96 2.64 -14.54 18.49
N ALA A 97 2.08 -15.33 17.59
CA ALA A 97 1.99 -16.78 17.75
C ALA A 97 3.40 -17.42 17.84
N TYR A 98 4.31 -17.05 16.95
CA TYR A 98 5.71 -17.49 17.01
C TYR A 98 6.39 -17.11 18.33
N ARG A 99 6.21 -15.86 18.78
CA ARG A 99 6.78 -15.38 20.05
C ARG A 99 6.23 -16.12 21.25
N ALA A 100 4.95 -16.45 21.25
CA ALA A 100 4.33 -17.27 22.28
C ALA A 100 4.93 -18.69 22.31
N ALA A 101 5.13 -19.31 21.14
CA ALA A 101 5.77 -20.62 21.03
C ALA A 101 7.24 -20.61 21.50
N GLU A 102 8.02 -19.60 21.13
CA GLU A 102 9.39 -19.43 21.64
C GLU A 102 9.42 -19.32 23.16
N LYS A 103 8.51 -18.53 23.75
CA LYS A 103 8.40 -18.39 25.21
C LYS A 103 8.00 -19.70 25.88
N ALA A 104 7.10 -20.48 25.28
CA ALA A 104 6.70 -21.80 25.78
C ALA A 104 7.86 -22.80 25.77
N LEU A 105 8.85 -22.60 24.89
CA LEU A 105 10.02 -23.46 24.78
C LEU A 105 11.13 -23.11 25.80
N GLU A 106 11.15 -21.91 26.38
CA GLU A 106 12.17 -21.50 27.35
C GLU A 106 12.23 -22.42 28.59
N PRO A 107 11.12 -22.73 29.29
CA PRO A 107 11.15 -23.62 30.45
C PRO A 107 11.63 -25.03 30.09
N VAL A 108 11.23 -25.52 28.91
CA VAL A 108 11.60 -26.86 28.44
C VAL A 108 13.09 -26.90 28.06
N ARG A 109 13.64 -25.84 27.47
CA ARG A 109 15.10 -25.73 27.24
C ARG A 109 15.87 -25.71 28.56
N ALA A 110 15.38 -24.96 29.56
CA ALA A 110 16.01 -24.92 30.87
C ALA A 110 15.98 -26.30 31.57
N ALA A 111 14.85 -27.00 31.51
CA ALA A 111 14.69 -28.33 32.08
C ALA A 111 15.51 -29.41 31.34
N ALA A 112 15.81 -29.22 30.05
CA ALA A 112 16.65 -30.16 29.28
C ALA A 112 18.12 -30.19 29.75
N ALA A 113 18.56 -29.22 30.57
CA ALA A 113 19.86 -29.27 31.24
C ALA A 113 19.89 -30.27 32.42
N LEU A 114 18.73 -30.71 32.90
CA LEU A 114 18.61 -31.68 33.96
C LEU A 114 18.62 -33.11 33.37
N PRO A 115 19.21 -34.09 34.06
CA PRO A 115 19.12 -35.49 33.63
C PRO A 115 17.66 -35.94 33.53
N ALA A 116 17.33 -36.65 32.44
CA ALA A 116 15.99 -37.20 32.26
C ALA A 116 15.69 -38.21 33.39
N PRO A 117 14.50 -38.15 34.01
CA PRO A 117 14.13 -39.11 35.03
C PRO A 117 14.07 -40.53 34.43
N CYS A 118 14.69 -41.48 35.14
CA CYS A 118 14.62 -42.88 34.77
C CYS A 118 13.18 -43.37 34.90
N THR A 119 12.56 -43.73 33.79
CA THR A 119 11.19 -44.25 33.74
C THR A 119 11.19 -45.72 33.33
N PRO A 120 10.27 -46.55 33.85
CA PRO A 120 10.21 -47.97 33.50
C PRO A 120 9.96 -48.15 32.00
N GLN A 121 10.76 -48.97 31.34
CA GLN A 121 10.64 -49.24 29.90
C GLN A 121 9.70 -50.43 29.65
N THR A 122 8.44 -50.31 30.07
CA THR A 122 7.44 -51.37 29.90
C THR A 122 6.61 -51.17 28.62
N PRO A 123 6.07 -52.24 28.01
CA PRO A 123 5.18 -52.11 26.85
C PRO A 123 3.95 -51.23 27.10
N ALA A 124 3.38 -51.28 28.31
CA ALA A 124 2.23 -50.45 28.68
C ALA A 124 2.59 -48.96 28.70
N GLU A 125 3.74 -48.61 29.28
CA GLU A 125 4.27 -47.25 29.31
C GLU A 125 4.52 -46.71 27.90
N TYR A 126 5.09 -47.52 26.99
CA TYR A 126 5.29 -47.10 25.59
C TYR A 126 3.96 -46.81 24.87
N ALA A 127 2.92 -47.62 25.12
CA ALA A 127 1.60 -47.37 24.56
C ALA A 127 0.98 -46.06 25.13
N ASP A 128 1.22 -45.74 26.40
CA ASP A 128 0.79 -44.47 26.99
C ASP A 128 1.51 -43.26 26.40
N ARG A 129 2.82 -43.37 26.16
CA ARG A 129 3.62 -42.33 25.51
C ARG A 129 3.17 -42.08 24.08
N GLU A 130 2.92 -43.14 23.31
CA GLU A 130 2.38 -43.01 21.96
C GLU A 130 1.02 -42.31 21.96
N ARG A 131 0.09 -42.72 22.85
CA ARG A 131 -1.21 -42.05 23.02
C ARG A 131 -1.05 -40.58 23.40
N TYR A 132 -0.12 -40.27 24.29
CA TYR A 132 0.18 -38.89 24.67
C TYR A 132 0.65 -38.08 23.45
N LEU A 133 1.64 -38.59 22.72
CA LEU A 133 2.18 -37.95 21.53
C LEU A 133 1.06 -37.67 20.51
N HIS A 134 0.25 -38.68 20.18
CA HIS A 134 -0.86 -38.54 19.23
C HIS A 134 -1.86 -37.47 19.67
N ARG A 135 -2.28 -37.46 20.94
CA ARG A 135 -3.18 -36.41 21.45
C ARG A 135 -2.56 -35.02 21.36
N ALA A 136 -1.28 -34.89 21.71
CA ALA A 136 -0.58 -33.61 21.71
C ALA A 136 -0.43 -33.04 20.29
N VAL A 137 -0.03 -33.87 19.31
CA VAL A 137 0.12 -33.43 17.91
C VAL A 137 -1.22 -33.11 17.26
N ILE A 138 -2.26 -33.89 17.55
CA ILE A 138 -3.63 -33.62 17.07
C ILE A 138 -4.11 -32.29 17.65
N ALA A 139 -3.93 -32.06 18.95
CA ALA A 139 -4.33 -30.82 19.58
C ALA A 139 -3.58 -29.60 19.01
N ALA A 140 -2.27 -29.72 18.76
CA ALA A 140 -1.49 -28.66 18.10
C ALA A 140 -1.99 -28.36 16.68
N HIS A 141 -2.34 -29.39 15.91
CA HIS A 141 -2.91 -29.22 14.59
C HIS A 141 -4.26 -28.49 14.63
N TRP A 142 -5.16 -28.86 15.54
CA TRP A 142 -6.46 -28.18 15.69
C TRP A 142 -6.35 -26.71 16.10
N ARG A 143 -5.28 -26.33 16.80
CA ARG A 143 -4.97 -24.92 17.11
C ARG A 143 -4.34 -24.16 15.94
N GLY A 144 -4.02 -24.84 14.83
CA GLY A 144 -3.33 -24.24 13.69
C GLY A 144 -1.82 -24.03 13.91
N GLU A 145 -1.26 -24.63 14.96
CA GLU A 145 0.16 -24.52 15.32
C GLU A 145 1.05 -25.51 14.56
N LEU A 146 0.44 -26.55 13.97
CA LEU A 146 1.13 -27.62 13.27
C LEU A 146 0.50 -27.85 11.89
N SER A 147 1.32 -27.90 10.85
CA SER A 147 0.86 -28.18 9.49
C SER A 147 0.39 -29.64 9.32
N VAL A 148 -0.47 -29.87 8.32
CA VAL A 148 -1.02 -31.22 8.02
C VAL A 148 0.07 -32.23 7.67
N SER A 149 1.12 -31.81 6.96
CA SER A 149 2.27 -32.66 6.64
C SER A 149 2.99 -33.11 7.90
N ARG A 150 3.26 -32.18 8.83
CA ARG A 150 3.89 -32.48 10.13
C ARG A 150 3.02 -33.38 11.00
N LEU A 151 1.70 -33.18 11.02
CA LEU A 151 0.78 -34.09 11.70
C LEU A 151 0.89 -35.51 11.13
N THR A 152 0.90 -35.64 9.80
CA THR A 152 1.01 -36.94 9.13
C THR A 152 2.34 -37.63 9.43
N ASP A 153 3.44 -36.88 9.41
CA ASP A 153 4.77 -37.39 9.78
C ASP A 153 4.82 -37.87 11.23
N ALA A 154 4.18 -37.14 12.15
CA ALA A 154 4.12 -37.49 13.56
C ALA A 154 3.31 -38.76 13.82
N LEU A 155 2.13 -38.88 13.21
CA LEU A 155 1.27 -40.06 13.33
C LEU A 155 1.90 -41.30 12.69
N ALA A 156 2.75 -41.11 11.68
CA ALA A 156 3.49 -42.17 11.01
C ALA A 156 4.91 -42.40 11.60
N HIS A 157 5.26 -41.73 12.69
CA HIS A 157 6.57 -41.82 13.37
C HIS A 157 7.77 -41.62 12.42
N ARG A 158 7.66 -40.67 11.48
CA ARG A 158 8.72 -40.30 10.53
C ARG A 158 9.42 -39.02 10.96
N ALA A 159 10.42 -38.57 10.21
CA ALA A 159 11.05 -37.25 10.38
C ALA A 159 11.56 -36.92 11.81
N GLY A 160 11.93 -37.95 12.59
CA GLY A 160 12.44 -37.79 13.96
C GLY A 160 11.41 -37.95 15.08
N TRP A 161 10.13 -38.19 14.75
CA TRP A 161 9.10 -38.50 15.74
C TRP A 161 9.26 -39.92 16.28
N ASP A 162 9.80 -40.05 17.50
CA ASP A 162 9.92 -41.34 18.18
C ASP A 162 8.97 -41.42 19.39
N PRO A 163 7.92 -42.25 19.34
CA PRO A 163 6.95 -42.42 20.43
C PRO A 163 7.55 -43.11 21.67
N ARG A 164 8.75 -43.69 21.58
CA ARG A 164 9.42 -44.36 22.71
C ARG A 164 10.19 -43.40 23.61
N LEU A 165 10.48 -42.18 23.12
CA LEU A 165 11.15 -41.14 23.90
C LEU A 165 10.40 -40.83 25.19
N HIS A 166 11.11 -40.30 26.18
CA HIS A 166 10.47 -39.80 27.39
C HIS A 166 9.46 -38.70 27.04
N PRO A 167 8.29 -38.60 27.68
CA PRO A 167 7.27 -37.58 27.38
C PRO A 167 7.84 -36.15 27.32
N PHE A 168 8.81 -35.83 28.18
CA PHE A 168 9.50 -34.54 28.16
C PHE A 168 10.26 -34.28 26.85
N ASP A 169 10.97 -35.29 26.30
CA ASP A 169 11.67 -35.16 25.03
C ASP A 169 10.70 -35.06 23.85
N GLN A 170 9.55 -35.74 23.94
CA GLN A 170 8.47 -35.62 22.97
C GLN A 170 7.88 -34.22 22.97
N GLU A 171 7.59 -33.66 24.15
CA GLU A 171 7.09 -32.29 24.31
C GLU A 171 8.11 -31.26 23.81
N ARG A 172 9.38 -31.43 24.15
CA ARG A 172 10.47 -30.59 23.64
C ARG A 172 10.54 -30.63 22.10
N HIS A 173 10.49 -31.83 21.52
CA HIS A 173 10.52 -31.98 20.06
C HIS A 173 9.27 -31.35 19.42
N LEU A 174 8.09 -31.58 19.98
CA LEU A 174 6.84 -30.99 19.50
C LEU A 174 6.88 -29.46 19.52
N LEU A 175 7.31 -28.85 20.62
CA LEU A 175 7.41 -27.39 20.73
C LEU A 175 8.44 -26.79 19.77
N GLN A 176 9.55 -27.50 19.51
CA GLN A 176 10.52 -27.10 18.50
C GLN A 176 9.89 -27.11 17.09
N VAL A 177 9.16 -28.16 16.74
CA VAL A 177 8.47 -28.26 15.44
C VAL A 177 7.38 -27.20 15.31
N ILE A 178 6.56 -26.97 16.34
CA ILE A 178 5.53 -25.91 16.35
C ILE A 178 6.17 -24.54 16.12
N ARG A 179 7.25 -24.23 16.83
CA ARG A 179 7.98 -22.97 16.64
C ARG A 179 8.44 -22.82 15.19
N ASP A 180 9.03 -23.86 14.61
CA ASP A 180 9.56 -23.82 13.25
C ASP A 180 8.45 -23.65 12.20
N ASP A 181 7.34 -24.35 12.36
CA ASP A 181 6.14 -24.21 11.50
C ASP A 181 5.55 -22.79 11.63
N LEU A 182 5.45 -22.23 12.84
CA LEU A 182 4.97 -20.86 13.06
C LEU A 182 5.92 -19.80 12.50
N LEU A 183 7.24 -20.02 12.59
CA LEU A 183 8.23 -19.13 11.98
C LEU A 183 8.09 -19.13 10.46
N ALA A 184 7.93 -20.30 9.85
CA ALA A 184 7.68 -20.44 8.41
C ALA A 184 6.36 -19.76 8.01
N GLY A 185 5.31 -19.90 8.83
CA GLY A 185 4.03 -19.22 8.66
C GLY A 185 4.16 -17.69 8.67
N HIS A 186 4.89 -17.15 9.65
CA HIS A 186 5.20 -15.72 9.72
C HIS A 186 5.99 -15.23 8.50
N GLN A 187 7.00 -15.98 8.04
CA GLN A 187 7.76 -15.63 6.84
C GLN A 187 6.87 -15.58 5.59
N ALA A 188 5.99 -16.56 5.42
CA ALA A 188 5.03 -16.60 4.32
C ALA A 188 4.01 -15.45 4.39
N ALA A 189 3.54 -15.09 5.59
CA ALA A 189 2.68 -13.92 5.80
C ALA A 189 3.42 -12.62 5.41
N ALA A 190 4.68 -12.48 5.81
CA ALA A 190 5.49 -11.30 5.48
C ALA A 190 5.74 -11.17 3.96
N GLU A 191 5.83 -12.29 3.24
CA GLU A 191 5.89 -12.29 1.77
C GLU A 191 4.57 -11.80 1.15
N ARG A 192 3.41 -12.26 1.66
CA ARG A 192 2.10 -11.79 1.21
C ARG A 192 1.90 -10.31 1.49
N GLU A 193 2.31 -9.82 2.66
CA GLU A 193 2.26 -8.41 3.03
C GLU A 193 3.09 -7.55 2.07
N ARG A 194 4.33 -7.96 1.77
CA ARG A 194 5.17 -7.26 0.78
C ARG A 194 4.52 -7.21 -0.60
N ALA A 195 3.90 -8.31 -1.05
CA ALA A 195 3.20 -8.35 -2.33
C ALA A 195 1.97 -7.42 -2.33
N ALA A 196 1.19 -7.42 -1.25
CA ALA A 196 0.04 -6.54 -1.07
C ALA A 196 0.44 -5.06 -1.04
N TRP A 197 1.54 -4.73 -0.35
CA TRP A 197 2.12 -3.38 -0.35
C TRP A 197 2.49 -2.92 -1.76
N GLN A 198 3.23 -3.73 -2.51
CA GLN A 198 3.61 -3.41 -3.90
C GLN A 198 2.39 -3.24 -4.81
N GLN A 199 1.32 -4.00 -4.58
CA GLN A 199 0.07 -3.85 -5.33
C GLN A 199 -0.66 -2.54 -4.96
N ALA A 200 -0.67 -2.18 -3.67
CA ALA A 200 -1.26 -0.93 -3.18
C ALA A 200 -0.52 0.28 -3.77
N GLU A 201 0.81 0.28 -3.77
CA GLU A 201 1.62 1.36 -4.35
C GLU A 201 1.35 1.51 -5.85
N ARG A 202 1.41 0.41 -6.62
CA ARG A 202 1.11 0.42 -8.06
C ARG A 202 -0.30 0.95 -8.36
N SER A 203 -1.28 0.55 -7.56
CA SER A 203 -2.67 0.99 -7.72
C SER A 203 -2.81 2.49 -7.41
N ALA A 204 -2.12 2.97 -6.36
CA ALA A 204 -2.11 4.38 -6.00
C ALA A 204 -1.41 5.25 -7.07
N GLU A 205 -0.31 4.78 -7.65
CA GLU A 205 0.39 5.44 -8.76
C GLU A 205 -0.50 5.53 -10.01
N ALA A 206 -1.15 4.43 -10.40
CA ALA A 206 -2.08 4.42 -11.52
C ALA A 206 -3.23 5.41 -11.31
N ALA A 207 -3.81 5.45 -10.10
CA ALA A 207 -4.86 6.39 -9.76
C ALA A 207 -4.38 7.86 -9.77
N ARG A 208 -3.13 8.14 -9.38
CA ARG A 208 -2.55 9.50 -9.48
C ARG A 208 -2.32 9.90 -10.94
N SER A 209 -1.77 8.98 -11.74
CA SER A 209 -1.50 9.20 -13.17
C SER A 209 -2.79 9.51 -13.95
N LEU A 210 -3.85 8.72 -13.75
CA LEU A 210 -5.14 8.93 -14.42
C LEU A 210 -5.82 10.22 -13.99
N ARG A 211 -5.76 10.61 -12.71
CA ARG A 211 -6.27 11.91 -12.27
C ARG A 211 -5.52 13.08 -12.90
N ALA A 212 -4.19 12.96 -13.02
CA ALA A 212 -3.39 13.98 -13.70
C ALA A 212 -3.71 14.06 -15.19
N GLU A 213 -3.99 12.93 -15.84
CA GLU A 213 -4.43 12.92 -17.24
C GLU A 213 -5.83 13.51 -17.42
N ALA A 214 -6.80 13.16 -16.56
CA ALA A 214 -8.13 13.77 -16.57
C ALA A 214 -8.05 15.29 -16.44
N ALA A 215 -7.27 15.78 -15.47
CA ALA A 215 -7.06 17.22 -15.27
C ALA A 215 -6.42 17.90 -16.50
N ARG A 216 -5.44 17.24 -17.14
CA ARG A 216 -4.82 17.74 -18.39
C ARG A 216 -5.81 17.74 -19.56
N ALA A 217 -6.65 16.72 -19.69
CA ALA A 217 -7.68 16.62 -20.71
C ALA A 217 -8.71 17.74 -20.57
N THR A 218 -9.25 17.95 -19.35
CA THR A 218 -10.17 19.06 -19.05
C THR A 218 -9.53 20.41 -19.37
N ALA A 219 -8.28 20.65 -18.94
CA ALA A 219 -7.59 21.91 -19.22
C ALA A 219 -7.32 22.17 -20.72
N ARG A 220 -7.21 21.11 -21.54
CA ARG A 220 -7.13 21.24 -23.01
C ARG A 220 -8.50 21.58 -23.60
N ALA A 221 -9.56 20.92 -23.13
CA ALA A 221 -10.93 21.14 -23.60
C ALA A 221 -11.46 22.56 -23.28
N THR A 222 -11.08 23.12 -22.12
CA THR A 222 -11.49 24.47 -21.70
C THR A 222 -10.54 25.57 -22.21
N ARG A 223 -9.51 25.24 -22.99
CA ARG A 223 -8.65 26.26 -23.57
C ARG A 223 -9.45 26.97 -24.65
N PRO A 224 -9.63 28.31 -24.58
CA PRO A 224 -10.34 29.03 -25.63
C PRO A 224 -9.66 28.75 -26.97
N ALA A 225 -10.46 28.43 -27.99
CA ALA A 225 -9.97 28.34 -29.36
C ALA A 225 -9.17 29.62 -29.64
N ARG A 226 -7.96 29.51 -30.20
CA ARG A 226 -7.16 30.68 -30.60
C ARG A 226 -7.82 31.40 -31.78
N GLY A 227 -9.03 31.91 -31.60
CA GLY A 227 -9.68 32.84 -32.54
C GLY A 227 -8.98 34.20 -32.57
N GLY A 228 -8.10 34.48 -31.59
CA GLY A 228 -7.28 35.69 -31.55
C GLY A 228 -6.10 35.70 -32.54
N ASP A 229 -5.51 34.54 -32.87
CA ASP A 229 -4.38 34.49 -33.81
C ASP A 229 -4.85 34.65 -35.26
N LEU A 230 -6.03 34.13 -35.61
CA LEU A 230 -6.61 34.36 -36.94
C LEU A 230 -7.03 35.82 -37.15
N MET A 231 -7.53 36.51 -36.12
CA MET A 231 -7.80 37.96 -36.20
C MET A 231 -6.52 38.79 -36.19
N ALA A 232 -5.49 38.40 -35.44
CA ALA A 232 -4.17 39.06 -35.49
C ALA A 232 -3.47 38.84 -36.85
N GLU A 233 -3.62 37.67 -37.47
CA GLU A 233 -3.07 37.35 -38.79
C GLU A 233 -3.88 38.00 -39.93
N LEU A 234 -5.22 38.09 -39.82
CA LEU A 234 -6.06 38.89 -40.73
C LEU A 234 -5.81 40.40 -40.58
N LEU A 235 -5.58 40.91 -39.37
CA LEU A 235 -5.22 42.31 -39.14
C LEU A 235 -3.77 42.61 -39.57
N ALA A 236 -2.85 41.64 -39.46
CA ALA A 236 -1.49 41.76 -39.99
C ALA A 236 -1.45 41.69 -41.52
N THR A 237 -2.36 40.95 -42.15
CA THR A 237 -2.50 40.86 -43.62
C THR A 237 -3.23 42.09 -44.21
N ALA A 238 -3.94 42.86 -43.37
CA ALA A 238 -4.61 44.11 -43.76
C ALA A 238 -3.74 45.37 -43.62
N ALA A 239 -2.46 45.24 -43.26
CA ALA A 239 -1.52 46.35 -43.30
C ALA A 239 -1.15 46.68 -44.76
N PRO A 240 -1.41 47.91 -45.26
CA PRO A 240 -1.02 48.28 -46.62
C PRO A 240 0.51 48.28 -46.75
N GLU A 241 0.99 47.68 -47.83
CA GLU A 241 2.41 47.73 -48.24
C GLU A 241 2.94 49.17 -48.20
N PRO A 242 4.01 49.46 -47.45
CA PRO A 242 4.82 50.62 -47.72
C PRO A 242 5.68 50.32 -48.95
N THR A 243 5.31 50.91 -50.07
CA THR A 243 6.20 51.09 -51.23
C THR A 243 7.49 51.77 -50.78
N ALA A 244 8.60 51.02 -50.76
CA ALA A 244 9.95 51.58 -50.74
C ALA A 244 10.93 50.58 -51.35
N GLY A 245 11.71 51.05 -52.31
CA GLY A 245 12.47 50.23 -53.25
C GLY A 245 13.72 49.55 -52.70
N THR A 246 14.08 48.49 -53.42
CA THR A 246 15.42 47.87 -53.57
C THR A 246 16.40 48.92 -54.17
N PRO A 247 17.76 48.84 -54.03
CA PRO A 247 18.54 47.60 -53.95
C PRO A 247 19.89 47.58 -53.18
N SER A 248 20.47 46.36 -53.17
CA SER A 248 21.90 45.97 -53.18
C SER A 248 22.65 45.68 -51.86
N GLY A 249 23.27 44.48 -51.83
CA GLY A 249 23.95 43.80 -50.70
C GLY A 249 25.42 44.17 -50.48
N PRO A 250 26.41 43.24 -50.26
CA PRO A 250 26.34 41.77 -50.18
C PRO A 250 27.15 41.13 -49.00
N VAL A 251 27.12 39.78 -48.95
CA VAL A 251 28.18 38.83 -48.51
C VAL A 251 28.63 38.79 -47.04
N GLY A 252 28.54 37.58 -46.44
CA GLY A 252 29.30 37.21 -45.24
C GLY A 252 28.82 35.93 -44.52
N ALA A 253 29.06 34.76 -45.11
CA ALA A 253 29.35 33.53 -44.33
C ALA A 253 30.83 33.60 -43.86
N PRO A 254 31.38 32.74 -42.95
CA PRO A 254 30.96 31.37 -42.59
C PRO A 254 31.22 30.92 -41.12
N SER A 255 30.97 29.62 -40.87
CA SER A 255 31.60 28.77 -39.81
C SER A 255 31.05 28.97 -38.39
N GLY A 256 30.77 27.96 -37.57
CA GLY A 256 31.28 26.59 -37.47
C GLY A 256 30.85 26.00 -36.11
N PRO A 257 31.33 24.81 -35.70
CA PRO A 257 30.43 23.74 -35.25
C PRO A 257 30.62 23.31 -33.77
N ALA A 258 29.86 22.26 -33.41
CA ALA A 258 30.20 21.20 -32.44
C ALA A 258 29.64 21.32 -31.01
N GLY A 259 29.15 20.19 -30.52
CA GLY A 259 28.79 20.00 -29.11
C GLY A 259 27.92 18.78 -28.82
N THR A 260 28.36 17.60 -29.27
CA THR A 260 28.02 16.28 -28.72
C THR A 260 27.91 16.25 -27.19
N SER A 261 26.87 15.63 -26.63
CA SER A 261 27.02 14.54 -25.64
C SER A 261 25.68 13.92 -25.16
N ARG A 262 25.57 12.63 -25.44
CA ARG A 262 24.80 11.55 -24.76
C ARG A 262 25.91 10.54 -24.32
N PRO A 263 25.71 9.45 -23.54
CA PRO A 263 24.80 9.06 -22.44
C PRO A 263 25.57 8.62 -21.15
N ALA A 264 24.85 8.27 -20.08
CA ALA A 264 25.20 7.21 -19.11
C ALA A 264 23.94 6.92 -18.27
N ALA A 265 23.27 5.76 -18.21
CA ALA A 265 23.62 4.34 -18.24
C ALA A 265 24.45 3.85 -17.03
N GLY A 266 23.77 3.14 -16.12
CA GLY A 266 24.35 2.23 -15.12
C GLY A 266 24.32 2.77 -13.67
N ARG A 267 24.01 1.99 -12.64
CA ARG A 267 23.87 0.53 -12.51
C ARG A 267 22.97 0.21 -11.31
N LEU A 268 22.09 -0.76 -11.51
CA LEU A 268 21.52 -1.61 -10.48
C LEU A 268 22.65 -2.33 -9.72
N ARG A 269 22.61 -2.31 -8.38
CA ARG A 269 23.31 -3.29 -7.55
C ARG A 269 22.31 -3.93 -6.61
N ALA A 270 21.93 -5.16 -6.96
CA ALA A 270 21.41 -6.13 -6.01
C ALA A 270 22.56 -6.56 -5.09
N ALA A 271 22.30 -6.59 -3.79
CA ALA A 271 23.09 -7.34 -2.82
C ALA A 271 22.14 -8.27 -2.09
N ARG A 272 22.35 -9.57 -2.34
CA ARG A 272 21.75 -10.72 -1.67
C ARG A 272 22.92 -11.48 -1.04
N ALA A 273 22.64 -12.16 0.06
CA ALA A 273 23.46 -13.14 0.79
C ALA A 273 24.22 -12.61 2.02
N GLY A 274 23.73 -13.09 3.16
CA GLY A 274 24.23 -13.05 4.52
C GLY A 274 23.22 -13.81 5.35
#